data_AF-A0A7C5ADW2-F1
#
_entry.id   AF-A0A7C5ADW2-F1
#
_cell.length_a   1.000
_cell.length_b   1.000
_cell.length_c   1.000
_cell.angle_alpha   90.00
_cell.angle_beta   90.00
_cell.angle_gamma   90.00
#
_symmetry.space_group_name_H-M   'P 1'
#
loop_
_entity.id
_entity.type
_entity.pdbx_description
1 polymer ?
#
loop_
_entity_poly.entity_id
_entity_poly.type
_entity_poly.pdbx_seq_one_letter_code
_entity_poly.pdbx_strand_id
1 'polypeptide(L)' 'MAAVKHTKTFKKYGDEFRPDVVEATRAWVKDHPSRFEVHEDASIIKVTGTPEDVDAMVKSLRERFGTPLPGEDPPKESKA' A
#
# COMPACT_ATOMS: atom_id res chain seq x y z
N MET A 1 17.36 -4.65 -17.12
CA MET A 1 17.30 -4.40 -15.66
C MET A 1 15.93 -4.86 -15.19
N ALA A 2 15.85 -5.83 -14.26
CA ALA A 2 14.55 -6.23 -13.72
C ALA A 2 13.97 -5.03 -12.97
N ALA A 3 12.83 -4.50 -13.43
CA ALA A 3 12.13 -3.43 -12.73
C ALA A 3 11.79 -3.95 -11.32
N VAL A 4 12.42 -3.37 -10.30
CA VAL A 4 12.11 -3.68 -8.91
C VAL A 4 10.64 -3.29 -8.72
N LYS A 5 9.74 -4.27 -8.60
CA LYS A 5 8.34 -3.99 -8.32
C LYS A 5 8.19 -3.89 -6.81
N HIS A 6 7.63 -2.78 -6.31
CA HIS A 6 7.31 -2.63 -4.91
C HIS A 6 5.84 -2.97 -4.70
N THR A 7 5.54 -3.82 -3.72
CA THR A 7 4.16 -4.20 -3.39
C THR A 7 3.85 -3.76 -1.96
N LYS A 8 2.81 -2.95 -1.80
CA LYS A 8 2.25 -2.60 -0.49
C LYS A 8 0.94 -3.33 -0.28
N THR A 9 0.80 -3.98 0.88
CA THR A 9 -0.44 -4.67 1.29
C THR A 9 -1.07 -3.90 2.43
N PHE A 10 -2.38 -3.67 2.38
CA PHE A 10 -3.15 -3.09 3.46
C PHE A 10 -4.24 -4.10 3.88
N LYS A 11 -4.35 -4.35 5.18
CA LYS A 11 -5.37 -5.27 5.73
C LYS A 11 -6.72 -4.56 5.81
N LYS A 12 -7.78 -5.26 5.39
CA LYS A 12 -9.17 -4.79 5.44
C LYS A 12 -9.96 -5.25 6.67
N TYR A 13 -9.39 -6.13 7.48
CA TYR A 13 -10.01 -6.64 8.70
C TYR A 13 -8.96 -6.82 9.81
N GLY A 14 -9.35 -6.54 11.06
CA GLY A 14 -8.52 -6.61 12.28
C GLY A 14 -8.49 -5.29 13.06
N ASP A 15 -7.88 -5.29 14.25
CA ASP A 15 -7.65 -4.08 15.08
C ASP A 15 -6.88 -2.98 14.33
N GLU A 16 -6.09 -3.37 13.34
CA GLU A 16 -5.33 -2.47 12.48
C GLU A 16 -6.09 -2.04 11.22
N PHE A 17 -7.37 -2.42 11.05
CA PHE A 17 -8.12 -2.01 9.86
C PHE A 17 -8.44 -0.51 9.91
N ARG A 18 -7.96 0.24 8.91
CA ARG A 18 -8.41 1.63 8.68
C ARG A 18 -9.12 1.70 7.33
N PRO A 19 -10.46 1.79 7.32
CA PRO A 19 -11.20 1.94 6.07
C PRO A 19 -10.76 3.20 5.31
N ASP A 20 -10.41 4.28 6.01
CA ASP A 20 -9.96 5.53 5.40
C ASP A 20 -8.67 5.37 4.58
N VAL A 21 -7.74 4.52 5.04
CA VAL A 21 -6.46 4.25 4.33
C VAL A 21 -6.73 3.42 3.09
N VAL A 22 -7.62 2.43 3.17
CA VAL A 22 -8.03 1.60 2.03
C VAL A 22 -8.75 2.44 0.98
N GLU A 23 -9.64 3.33 1.39
CA GLU A 23 -10.33 4.26 0.48
C GLU A 23 -9.36 5.23 -0.18
N ALA A 24 -8.43 5.82 0.58
CA ALA A 24 -7.41 6.70 0.01
C ALA A 24 -6.48 5.96 -0.97
N THR A 25 -6.12 4.71 -0.67
CA THR A 25 -5.34 3.85 -1.57
C THR A 25 -6.11 3.56 -2.86
N ARG A 26 -7.41 3.22 -2.76
CA ARG A 26 -8.27 3.02 -3.93
C ARG A 26 -8.40 4.29 -4.77
N ALA A 27 -8.55 5.46 -4.14
CA ALA A 27 -8.61 6.73 -4.85
C ALA A 27 -7.32 7.02 -5.60
N TRP A 28 -6.16 6.76 -4.98
CA TRP A 28 -4.84 6.94 -5.59
C TRP A 28 -4.66 6.07 -6.84
N VAL A 29 -4.98 4.79 -6.71
CA VAL A 29 -4.89 3.83 -7.81
C VAL A 29 -5.86 4.22 -8.93
N LYS A 30 -7.06 4.68 -8.59
CA LYS A 30 -8.07 5.11 -9.57
C LYS A 30 -7.61 6.34 -10.37
N ASP A 31 -6.83 7.23 -9.77
CA ASP A 31 -6.23 8.37 -10.47
C ASP A 31 -5.10 7.95 -11.42
N HIS A 32 -4.46 6.81 -11.14
CA HIS A 32 -3.30 6.31 -11.88
C HIS A 32 -3.41 4.82 -12.26
N PRO A 33 -4.46 4.40 -12.99
CA PRO A 33 -4.77 2.98 -13.21
C PRO A 33 -3.71 2.24 -14.04
N SER A 34 -2.92 2.96 -14.84
CA SER A 34 -1.84 2.39 -15.67
C SER A 34 -0.49 2.29 -14.95
N ARG A 35 -0.35 2.86 -13.75
CA ARG A 35 0.89 2.85 -12.96
C ARG A 35 0.88 1.81 -11.85
N PHE A 36 -0.30 1.34 -11.46
CA PHE A 36 -0.50 0.45 -10.33
C PHE A 36 -1.27 -0.80 -10.74
N GLU A 37 -0.71 -1.96 -10.46
CA GLU A 37 -1.41 -3.24 -10.43
C GLU A 37 -2.05 -3.42 -9.06
N VAL A 38 -3.38 -3.44 -9.00
CA VAL A 38 -4.10 -3.66 -7.74
C VAL A 38 -4.74 -5.02 -7.69
N HIS A 39 -4.46 -5.72 -6.59
CA HIS A 39 -5.08 -6.97 -6.26
C HIS A 39 -5.87 -6.79 -4.97
N GLU A 40 -7.19 -6.79 -5.10
CA GLU A 40 -8.11 -6.58 -4.00
C GLU A 40 -8.80 -7.90 -3.65
N ASP A 41 -8.52 -8.40 -2.45
CA ASP A 41 -9.20 -9.57 -1.88
C ASP A 41 -10.26 -9.11 -0.86
N ALA A 42 -11.05 -10.07 -0.35
CA ALA A 42 -11.97 -9.85 0.74
C ALA A 42 -11.26 -9.18 1.94
N SER A 43 -10.07 -9.67 2.31
CA SER A 43 -9.39 -9.28 3.55
C SER A 43 -8.21 -8.33 3.39
N ILE A 44 -7.77 -8.04 2.17
CA ILE A 44 -6.60 -7.20 1.91
C ILE A 44 -6.75 -6.41 0.61
N ILE A 45 -6.02 -5.31 0.48
CA ILE A 45 -5.74 -4.66 -0.81
C ILE A 45 -4.23 -4.60 -1.01
N LYS A 46 -3.76 -5.16 -2.13
CA LYS A 46 -2.37 -5.14 -2.56
C LYS A 46 -2.23 -4.18 -3.72
N VAL A 47 -1.29 -3.26 -3.61
CA VAL A 47 -0.93 -2.33 -4.67
C VAL A 47 0.51 -2.59 -5.06
N THR A 48 0.73 -2.92 -6.33
CA THR A 48 2.05 -3.15 -6.90
C THR A 48 2.34 -2.11 -7.96
N GLY A 49 3.49 -1.47 -7.89
CA GLY A 49 3.89 -0.45 -8.85
C GLY A 49 5.40 -0.31 -8.89
N THR A 50 5.85 0.79 -9.49
CA THR A 50 7.26 1.20 -9.36
C THR A 50 7.53 1.61 -7.90
N PRO A 51 8.77 1.51 -7.42
CA PRO A 51 9.11 1.90 -6.06
C PRO A 51 8.83 3.38 -5.82
N GLU A 52 9.04 4.22 -6.83
CA GLU A 52 8.78 5.66 -6.76
C GLU A 52 7.28 5.96 -6.62
N ASP A 53 6.45 5.30 -7.42
CA ASP A 53 4.99 5.48 -7.38
C ASP A 53 4.40 4.99 -6.06
N VAL A 54 4.86 3.83 -5.58
CA VAL A 54 4.37 3.26 -4.31
C VAL A 54 4.89 4.03 -3.11
N ASP A 55 6.14 4.50 -3.13
CA ASP A 55 6.68 5.37 -2.07
C ASP A 55 5.93 6.71 -2.02
N ALA A 56 5.66 7.34 -3.17
CA ALA A 56 4.87 8.58 -3.22
C ALA A 56 3.45 8.38 -2.67
N MET A 57 2.80 7.26 -3.01
CA MET A 57 1.49 6.89 -2.45
C MET A 57 1.58 6.69 -0.93
N VAL A 58 2.53 5.89 -0.46
CA VAL A 58 2.73 5.60 0.97
C VAL A 58 3.05 6.87 1.75
N LYS A 59 3.89 7.75 1.22
CA LYS A 59 4.22 9.04 1.81
C LYS A 59 2.98 9.91 1.97
N SER A 60 2.15 10.00 0.93
CA SER A 60 0.90 10.77 0.98
C SER A 60 -0.10 10.20 1.98
N LEU A 61 -0.19 8.87 2.07
CA LEU A 61 -1.00 8.20 3.09
C LEU A 61 -0.45 8.48 4.50
N ARG A 62 0.87 8.44 4.71
CA ARG A 62 1.52 8.75 6.00
C ARG A 62 1.29 10.19 6.43
N GLU A 63 1.36 11.15 5.51
CA GLU A 63 1.09 12.57 5.81
C GLU A 63 -0.38 12.79 6.19
N ARG A 64 -1.30 12.03 5.59
CA ARG A 64 -2.74 12.15 5.84
C ARG A 64 -3.22 11.41 7.10
N PHE A 65 -2.68 10.23 7.37
CA PHE A 65 -3.17 9.33 8.43
C PHE A 65 -2.21 9.15 9.60
N GLY A 66 -0.98 9.68 9.48
CA GLY A 66 0.11 9.46 10.43
C GLY A 66 0.88 8.17 10.17
N THR A 67 2.05 8.06 10.80
CA THR A 67 2.86 6.83 10.86
C THR A 67 2.66 6.13 12.20
N PRO A 68 2.57 4.78 12.26
CA PRO A 68 2.67 3.82 11.15
C PRO A 68 1.34 3.60 10.41
N LEU A 69 1.40 3.27 9.11
CA LEU A 69 0.21 2.91 8.35
C LEU A 69 -0.29 1.50 8.73
N PRO A 70 -1.61 1.26 8.68
CA PRO A 70 -2.21 -0.04 8.97
C PRO A 70 -1.75 -1.11 7.99
N GLY A 71 -1.21 -2.22 8.52
CA GLY A 71 -0.70 -3.29 7.67
C GLY A 71 0.63 -2.96 6.99
N GLU A 72 1.37 -1.92 7.43
CA GLU A 72 2.82 -2.01 7.31
C GLU A 72 3.25 -3.26 8.07
N ASP A 73 3.48 -4.36 7.35
CA ASP A 73 4.40 -5.38 7.85
C ASP A 73 5.64 -4.59 8.30
N PRO A 74 6.05 -4.67 9.58
CA PRO A 74 7.35 -4.15 9.96
C PRO A 74 8.33 -4.74 8.94
N PRO A 75 9.30 -3.94 8.42
CA PRO A 75 10.23 -4.43 7.43
C PRO A 75 10.69 -5.78 7.94
N LYS A 76 10.37 -6.86 7.20
CA LYS A 76 10.84 -8.19 7.58
C LYS A 76 12.33 -7.99 7.74
N GLU A 77 12.80 -8.01 8.98
CA GLU A 77 14.17 -8.38 9.26
C GLU A 77 14.29 -9.72 8.55
N SER A 78 14.90 -9.66 7.37
CA SER A 78 15.47 -10.83 6.73
C SER A 78 16.43 -11.37 7.76
N LYS A 79 15.93 -12.29 8.58
CA LYS A 79 16.70 -13.03 9.55
C LYS A 79 17.72 -13.80 8.73
N ALA A 80 18.91 -13.22 8.60
CA ALA A 80 20.10 -13.86 8.08
C ALA A 80 20.55 -14.95 9.06
#